data_AF-A0A7X1PBH6-F1
#
_entry.id   AF-A0A7X1PBH6-F1
#
_cell.length_a   1.000
_cell.length_b   1.000
_cell.length_c   1.000
_cell.angle_alpha   90.00
_cell.angle_beta   90.00
_cell.angle_gamma   90.00
#
_symmetry.space_group_name_H-M   'P 1'
#
loop_
_entity.id
_entity.type
_entity.pdbx_description
1 polymer ?
#
loop_
_entity_poly.entity_id
_entity_poly.type
_entity_poly.pdbx_seq_one_letter_code
_entity_poly.pdbx_strand_id
1 'polypeptide(L)'
;MAMGIGSSCWNVSGSGFCADKSGIITPDQPLTVTRGANITIEHPSPGSAIEATVTAWPATAQPAQVGNELAWRPDANGMDLNSMAGSNGVSFSADLDPGRYFVSAFFVVPEGDVSYGALIEVK
;
A
#
# COMPACT_ATOMS: atom_id res chain seq x y z
N MET A 1 -1.38 -2.69 -13.56
CA MET A 1 -1.08 -1.51 -12.71
C MET A 1 0.39 -1.57 -12.33
N ALA A 2 1.14 -0.47 -12.40
CA ALA A 2 2.45 -0.44 -11.76
C ALA A 2 2.23 -0.37 -10.24
N MET A 3 2.98 -1.13 -9.46
CA MET A 3 2.90 -1.15 -7.99
C MET A 3 4.32 -1.02 -7.43
N GLY A 4 4.49 -0.26 -6.35
CA GLY A 4 5.74 -0.23 -5.60
C GLY A 4 5.68 -1.27 -4.48
N ILE A 5 6.73 -2.05 -4.30
CA ILE A 5 6.86 -2.92 -3.12
C ILE A 5 7.30 -2.01 -1.97
N GLY A 6 6.43 -1.84 -0.97
CA GLY A 6 6.61 -0.85 0.09
C GLY A 6 7.52 -1.35 1.20
N SER A 7 7.22 -2.53 1.76
CA SER A 7 8.05 -3.14 2.80
C SER A 7 7.87 -4.66 2.89
N SER A 8 8.95 -5.42 3.03
CA SER A 8 8.92 -6.83 3.42
C SER A 8 9.45 -6.97 4.85
N CYS A 9 8.62 -7.46 5.77
CA CYS A 9 8.97 -7.69 7.15
C CYS A 9 8.89 -9.18 7.46
N TRP A 10 9.96 -9.73 8.02
CA TRP A 10 9.99 -11.12 8.48
C TRP A 10 10.49 -11.18 9.90
N ASN A 11 10.02 -12.19 10.64
CA ASN A 11 10.39 -12.38 12.03
C ASN A 11 11.56 -13.35 12.12
N VAL A 12 12.69 -12.92 12.71
CA VAL A 12 13.84 -13.79 12.97
C VAL A 12 14.05 -13.84 14.49
N SER A 13 13.78 -15.00 15.10
CA SER A 13 14.01 -15.24 16.53
C SER A 13 13.32 -14.22 17.47
N GLY A 14 12.06 -13.87 17.19
CA GLY A 14 11.26 -12.97 18.02
C GLY A 14 11.56 -11.48 17.82
N SER A 15 12.43 -11.12 16.88
CA SER A 15 12.66 -9.75 16.44
C SER A 15 12.13 -9.57 15.01
N GLY A 16 11.27 -8.57 14.81
CA GLY A 16 10.79 -8.19 13.48
C GLY A 16 11.86 -7.44 12.71
N PHE A 17 12.22 -7.93 11.53
CA PHE A 17 13.15 -7.29 10.61
C PHE A 17 12.38 -6.88 9.36
N CYS A 18 12.38 -5.59 9.04
CA CYS A 18 11.83 -5.07 7.79
C CYS A 18 13.00 -4.70 6.88
N ALA A 19 13.01 -5.18 5.63
CA ALA A 19 14.01 -4.78 4.64
C ALA A 19 13.98 -3.26 4.38
N ASP A 20 12.81 -2.63 4.55
CA ASP A 20 12.53 -1.34 3.96
C ASP A 20 12.07 -0.33 5.02
N LYS A 21 13.02 0.24 5.78
CA LYS A 21 12.74 1.37 6.69
C LYS A 21 12.56 2.71 5.94
N SER A 22 12.31 2.65 4.64
CA SER A 22 12.43 3.76 3.68
C SER A 22 11.13 4.57 3.53
N GLY A 23 9.97 3.93 3.75
CA GLY A 23 8.64 4.49 3.52
C GLY A 23 7.85 3.64 2.53
N ILE A 24 6.64 4.08 2.16
CA ILE A 24 5.79 3.40 1.18
C ILE A 24 6.25 3.79 -0.23
N ILE A 25 6.81 2.84 -0.98
CA ILE A 25 7.19 3.05 -2.38
C ILE A 25 5.94 2.99 -3.26
N THR A 26 5.76 3.97 -4.13
CA THR A 26 4.68 3.99 -5.13
C THR A 26 5.26 4.25 -6.51
N PRO A 27 4.55 3.90 -7.59
CA PRO A 27 4.87 4.44 -8.91
C PRO A 27 4.78 5.97 -8.93
N ASP A 28 5.54 6.62 -9.81
CA ASP A 28 5.54 8.08 -9.98
C ASP A 28 4.21 8.61 -10.54
N GLN A 29 3.55 7.80 -11.37
CA GLN A 29 2.31 8.18 -12.02
C GLN A 29 1.09 7.67 -11.23
N PRO A 30 0.15 8.56 -10.87
CA PRO A 30 -1.07 8.14 -10.18
C PRO A 30 -1.99 7.38 -11.13
N LEU A 31 -2.69 6.39 -10.58
CA LEU A 31 -3.84 5.79 -11.22
C LEU A 31 -5.06 6.72 -11.04
N THR A 32 -5.62 7.24 -12.13
CA THR A 32 -6.88 7.97 -12.07
C THR A 32 -8.05 7.01 -11.84
N VAL A 33 -8.88 7.28 -10.84
CA VAL A 33 -10.06 6.49 -10.48
C VAL A 33 -11.26 7.38 -10.18
N THR A 34 -12.46 6.88 -10.42
CA THR A 34 -13.69 7.56 -9.99
C THR A 34 -13.94 7.30 -8.51
N ARG A 35 -14.51 8.27 -7.78
CA ARG A 35 -14.97 8.04 -6.40
C ARG A 35 -15.84 6.78 -6.29
N GLY A 36 -15.53 5.95 -5.29
CA GLY A 36 -16.22 4.69 -5.02
C GLY A 36 -15.81 3.52 -5.92
N ALA A 37 -14.92 3.74 -6.90
CA ALA A 37 -14.40 2.66 -7.73
C ALA A 37 -13.71 1.59 -6.87
N ASN A 38 -13.90 0.32 -7.26
CA ASN A 38 -13.22 -0.79 -6.61
C ASN A 38 -11.83 -0.98 -7.23
N ILE A 39 -10.79 -0.93 -6.40
CA ILE A 39 -9.39 -1.07 -6.80
C ILE A 39 -8.85 -2.36 -6.19
N THR A 40 -8.05 -3.11 -6.94
CA THR A 40 -7.34 -4.29 -6.43
C THR A 40 -5.85 -4.05 -6.48
N ILE A 41 -5.19 -4.20 -5.33
CA ILE A 41 -3.73 -4.27 -5.24
C ILE A 41 -3.35 -5.75 -5.20
N GLU A 42 -2.61 -6.20 -6.22
CA GLU A 42 -2.25 -7.60 -6.38
C GLU A 42 -1.04 -7.96 -5.52
N HIS A 43 -1.09 -9.16 -4.93
CA HIS A 43 0.03 -9.76 -4.20
C HIS A 43 0.57 -10.95 -5.01
N PRO A 44 1.81 -10.88 -5.53
CA PRO A 44 2.36 -11.90 -6.42
C PRO A 44 2.78 -13.22 -5.74
N SER A 45 2.68 -13.37 -4.41
CA SER A 45 3.12 -14.59 -3.73
C SER A 45 2.00 -15.65 -3.62
N PRO A 46 2.32 -16.94 -3.77
CA PRO A 46 1.41 -18.05 -3.51
C PRO A 46 1.27 -18.27 -2.00
N GLY A 47 0.34 -17.54 -1.40
CA GLY A 47 -0.09 -17.71 -0.03
C GLY A 47 -1.29 -16.79 0.16
N SER A 48 -2.48 -17.34 0.38
CA SER A 48 -3.66 -16.50 0.63
C SER A 48 -3.36 -15.64 1.84
N ALA A 49 -3.36 -14.32 1.66
CA ALA A 49 -3.21 -13.40 2.77
C ALA A 49 -4.22 -13.77 3.86
N ILE A 50 -3.72 -13.97 5.08
CA ILE A 50 -4.56 -14.29 6.25
C ILE A 50 -5.44 -13.08 6.54
N GLU A 51 -4.83 -11.89 6.45
CA GLU A 51 -5.49 -10.60 6.59
C GLU A 51 -4.89 -9.61 5.60
N ALA A 52 -5.72 -8.67 5.13
CA ALA A 52 -5.24 -7.55 4.34
C ALA A 52 -5.99 -6.27 4.72
N THR A 53 -5.23 -5.22 4.98
CA THR A 53 -5.74 -3.87 5.29
C THR A 53 -5.22 -2.88 4.28
N VAL A 54 -6.05 -1.89 3.94
CA VAL A 54 -5.64 -0.80 3.06
C VAL A 54 -5.82 0.51 3.80
N THR A 55 -4.76 1.29 3.88
CA THR A 55 -4.78 2.61 4.48
C THR A 55 -4.37 3.64 3.42
N ALA A 56 -5.08 4.77 3.40
CA ALA A 56 -4.86 5.88 2.49
C ALA A 56 -4.38 7.12 3.22
N TRP A 57 -3.49 7.88 2.59
CA TRP A 57 -3.05 9.18 3.07
C TRP A 57 -3.11 10.22 1.95
N PRO A 58 -3.52 11.47 2.26
CA PRO A 58 -3.43 12.56 1.31
C PRO A 58 -1.98 12.76 0.84
N ALA A 59 -1.76 12.76 -0.47
CA ALA A 59 -0.46 12.99 -1.09
C ALA A 59 -0.14 14.50 -1.19
N THR A 60 -0.19 15.20 -0.04
CA THR A 60 -0.01 16.67 0.04
C THR A 60 1.45 17.09 0.10
N ALA A 61 2.31 16.24 0.69
CA ALA A 61 3.75 16.41 0.70
C ALA A 61 4.39 15.76 -0.55
N GLN A 62 5.63 16.13 -0.85
CA GLN A 62 6.42 15.37 -1.83
C GLN A 62 7.03 14.13 -1.18
N PRO A 63 7.12 13.00 -1.91
CA PRO A 63 7.84 11.83 -1.41
C PRO A 63 9.33 12.15 -1.24
N ALA A 64 9.98 11.46 -0.31
CA ALA A 64 11.42 11.57 -0.12
C ALA A 64 12.15 10.64 -1.10
N GLN A 65 13.29 11.09 -1.64
CA GLN A 65 14.18 10.22 -2.41
C GLN A 65 14.88 9.24 -1.45
N VAL A 66 14.75 7.94 -1.69
CA VAL A 66 15.50 6.90 -0.97
C VAL A 66 16.18 5.99 -1.98
N GLY A 67 17.51 6.15 -2.11
CA GLY A 67 18.25 5.51 -3.20
C GLY A 67 17.73 6.01 -4.56
N ASN A 68 17.28 5.09 -5.41
CA ASN A 68 16.72 5.39 -6.74
C ASN A 68 15.19 5.45 -6.76
N GLU A 69 14.53 5.33 -5.61
CA GLU A 69 13.08 5.26 -5.51
C GLU A 69 12.50 6.45 -4.73
N LEU A 70 11.22 6.73 -4.94
CA LEU A 70 10.44 7.69 -4.17
C LEU A 70 9.65 6.98 -3.08
N ALA A 71 9.84 7.44 -1.84
CA ALA A 71 9.19 6.87 -0.66
C ALA A 71 8.29 7.89 0.04
N TRP A 72 7.05 7.50 0.27
CA TRP A 72 6.09 8.27 1.06
C TRP A 72 6.25 7.94 2.54
N ARG A 73 6.28 8.97 3.38
CA ARG A 73 6.31 8.81 4.83
C ARG A 73 4.92 9.12 5.38
N PRO A 74 4.14 8.10 5.75
CA PRO A 74 2.82 8.33 6.33
C PRO A 74 2.95 9.11 7.64
N ASP A 75 2.09 10.11 7.80
CA ASP A 75 1.86 10.73 9.10
C ASP A 75 0.81 9.91 9.88
N ALA A 76 0.47 10.35 11.08
CA ALA A 76 -0.50 9.66 11.94
C ALA A 76 -1.96 9.73 11.44
N ASN A 77 -2.24 10.40 10.31
CA ASN A 77 -3.60 10.71 9.85
C ASN A 77 -4.07 9.79 8.71
N GLY A 78 -3.65 8.52 8.74
CA GLY A 78 -4.10 7.52 7.78
C GLY A 78 -5.59 7.24 7.90
N MET A 79 -6.24 7.00 6.76
CA MET A 79 -7.64 6.60 6.67
C MET A 79 -7.72 5.13 6.25
N ASP A 80 -8.25 4.29 7.14
CA ASP A 80 -8.49 2.89 6.79
C ASP A 80 -9.65 2.78 5.80
N LEU A 81 -9.38 2.09 4.70
CA LEU A 81 -10.37 1.82 3.66
C LEU A 81 -11.02 0.47 3.91
N ASN A 82 -12.30 0.39 3.59
CA ASN A 82 -13.01 -0.89 3.59
C ASN A 82 -12.39 -1.81 2.54
N SER A 83 -11.62 -2.79 3.01
CA SER A 83 -10.84 -3.71 2.20
C SER A 83 -11.27 -5.15 2.39
N MET A 84 -11.15 -5.94 1.33
CA MET A 84 -11.45 -7.36 1.31
C MET A 84 -10.25 -8.11 0.74
N ALA A 85 -9.67 -9.00 1.55
CA ALA A 85 -8.63 -9.91 1.09
C ALA A 85 -9.22 -10.91 0.09
N GLY A 86 -8.54 -11.09 -1.03
CA GLY A 86 -8.81 -12.10 -2.04
C GLY A 86 -7.60 -13.02 -2.23
N SER A 87 -7.77 -14.05 -3.05
CA SER A 87 -6.71 -15.05 -3.29
C SER A 87 -5.42 -14.46 -3.87
N ASN A 88 -5.51 -13.33 -4.58
CA ASN A 88 -4.42 -12.74 -5.35
C ASN A 88 -4.10 -11.30 -4.93
N GLY A 89 -4.62 -10.83 -3.80
CA GLY A 89 -4.46 -9.43 -3.40
C GLY A 89 -5.56 -8.92 -2.48
N VAL A 90 -5.67 -7.59 -2.39
CA VAL A 90 -6.70 -6.92 -1.60
C VAL A 90 -7.48 -5.96 -2.48
N SER A 91 -8.81 -6.05 -2.40
CA SER A 91 -9.71 -5.11 -3.06
C SER A 91 -10.25 -4.10 -2.06
N PHE A 92 -10.43 -2.85 -2.47
CA PHE A 92 -11.00 -1.80 -1.64
C PHE A 92 -11.77 -0.78 -2.48
N SER A 93 -12.76 -0.13 -1.86
CA SER A 93 -13.48 0.98 -2.49
C SER A 93 -12.74 2.30 -2.25
N ALA A 94 -12.46 3.04 -3.31
CA ALA A 94 -11.90 4.40 -3.25
C ALA A 94 -12.99 5.45 -2.95
N ASP A 95 -13.77 5.25 -1.88
CA ASP A 95 -14.73 6.26 -1.39
C ASP A 95 -14.00 7.35 -0.59
N LEU A 96 -13.15 8.07 -1.30
CA LEU A 96 -12.37 9.20 -0.82
C LEU A 96 -12.85 10.48 -1.51
N ASP A 97 -12.66 11.62 -0.87
CA ASP A 97 -12.92 12.90 -1.53
C ASP A 97 -11.95 13.13 -2.69
N PRO A 98 -12.35 13.87 -3.75
CA PRO A 98 -11.49 14.11 -4.90
C PRO A 98 -10.13 14.68 -4.51
N GLY A 99 -9.06 14.10 -5.05
CA GLY A 99 -7.70 14.42 -4.65
C GLY A 99 -6.71 13.31 -4.94
N ARG A 100 -5.44 13.56 -4.61
CA ARG A 100 -4.35 12.59 -4.77
C ARG A 100 -4.04 11.94 -3.43
N TYR A 101 -3.89 10.62 -3.45
CA TYR A 101 -3.59 9.82 -2.27
C TYR A 101 -2.51 8.80 -2.60
N PHE A 102 -1.65 8.53 -1.63
CA PHE A 102 -0.90 7.27 -1.63
C PHE A 102 -1.61 6.29 -0.71
N VAL A 103 -1.69 5.04 -1.16
CA VAL A 103 -2.35 3.94 -0.46
C VAL A 103 -1.31 2.86 -0.19
N SER A 104 -1.36 2.28 1.00
CA SER A 104 -0.60 1.10 1.37
C SER A 104 -1.55 -0.05 1.62
N ALA A 105 -1.38 -1.13 0.87
CA ALA A 105 -1.99 -2.41 1.17
C ALA A 105 -1.02 -3.22 2.02
N PHE A 106 -1.38 -3.49 3.27
CA PHE A 106 -0.63 -4.35 4.18
C PHE A 106 -1.25 -5.74 4.19
N PHE A 107 -0.43 -6.77 4.01
CA PHE A 107 -0.81 -8.16 3.96
C PHE A 107 -0.07 -8.93 5.06
N VAL A 108 -0.82 -9.73 5.81
CA VAL A 108 -0.28 -10.72 6.74
C VAL A 108 -0.26 -12.06 6.01
N VAL A 109 0.93 -12.61 5.73
CA VAL A 109 1.09 -13.94 5.13
C VAL A 109 1.83 -14.87 6.11
N PRO A 110 1.68 -16.21 5.99
CA PRO A 110 2.35 -17.16 6.89
C PRO A 110 3.88 -16.97 6.97
N GLU A 111 4.50 -16.50 5.90
CA GLU A 111 5.94 -16.28 5.78
C GLU A 111 6.43 -14.94 6.37
N GLY A 112 5.52 -14.01 6.68
CA GLY A 112 5.83 -12.67 7.15
C GLY A 112 4.81 -11.63 6.73
N ASP A 113 5.07 -10.37 7.03
CA ASP A 113 4.19 -9.26 6.67
C ASP A 113 4.77 -8.52 5.46
N VAL A 114 3.90 -8.07 4.56
CA VAL A 114 4.33 -7.34 3.36
C VAL A 114 3.39 -6.19 3.05
N SER A 115 3.94 -5.08 2.58
CA SER A 115 3.16 -3.93 2.12
C SER A 115 3.46 -3.55 0.67
N TYR A 116 2.41 -3.10 -0.03
CA TYR A 116 2.48 -2.60 -1.39
C TYR A 116 1.89 -1.20 -1.45
N GLY A 117 2.61 -0.30 -2.12
CA GLY A 117 2.19 1.08 -2.30
C GLY A 117 1.62 1.33 -3.70
N ALA A 118 0.55 2.12 -3.76
CA ALA A 118 0.05 2.70 -5.00
C ALA A 118 -0.25 4.19 -4.82
N LEU A 119 -0.18 4.94 -5.92
CA LEU A 119 -0.58 6.34 -5.99
C LEU A 119 -1.89 6.41 -6.77
N ILE A 120 -2.91 7.04 -6.21
CA ILE A 120 -4.23 7.18 -6.85
C ILE A 120 -4.64 8.65 -6.92
N GLU A 121 -5.40 9.00 -7.96
CA GLU A 121 -6.02 10.30 -8.13
C GLU A 121 -7.53 10.09 -8.31
N VAL A 122 -8.30 10.51 -7.31
CA VAL A 122 -9.75 10.37 -7.26
C VAL A 122 -10.40 11.57 -7.95
N LYS A 123 -11.28 11.29 -8.90
CA LYS A 123 -12.07 12.26 -9.65
C LYS A 123 -13.57 12.11 -9.39
#